data_AF-A0A8H6H2A8-F1
#
_entry.id   AF-A0A8H6H2A8-F1
#
_cell.length_a   1.000
_cell.length_b   1.000
_cell.length_c   1.000
_cell.angle_alpha   90.00
_cell.angle_beta   90.00
_cell.angle_gamma   90.00
#
_symmetry.space_group_name_H-M   'P 1'
#
loop_
_entity.id
_entity.type
_entity.pdbx_description
1 polymer ?
#
loop_
_entity_poly.entity_id
_entity_poly.type
_entity_poly.pdbx_seq_one_letter_code
_entity_poly.pdbx_strand_id
1 'polypeptide(L)'
;MNPIGVPIPFPDDAMPPEGQYSSREELVTAINAWAAPRGYAFSVKSSVVTPSGRTRVIYSCDRGAGKAPKVKPAKERKRKTTTRRTGCQFSIAAKESLYDVQGQEKWDTFYKHWHEIVASTTEDIYMERLEKFKQQYSPDHLNEAPNDSSTTTHTITHTTTRSITRSASPASLSGVSMISETIAVITTHTTTCRVSPPAPTPLAAAPALRADDPRAIYQRYKEAREAWYATVPRGGLRTNQQYRKAMGLPARYSKIELQWCLNYKQMGSRCREKSGTREWTKEEQFSYLDWDKAENERVEQNVGEEMAEKPFPQRRGMQHIWDAAERDVIQQGGGA
;
A
#
# COMPACT_ATOMS: atom_id res chain seq x y z
N MET A 1 41.62 10.85 -35.56
CA MET A 1 40.82 9.62 -35.64
C MET A 1 40.52 9.21 -34.20
N ASN A 2 39.28 9.36 -33.72
CA ASN A 2 38.92 8.98 -32.35
C ASN A 2 38.48 7.51 -32.33
N PRO A 3 38.90 6.71 -31.33
CA PRO A 3 38.66 5.28 -31.29
C PRO A 3 37.17 4.97 -31.14
N ILE A 4 36.70 4.09 -32.02
CA ILE A 4 35.36 3.54 -32.06
C ILE A 4 35.15 2.70 -30.80
N GLY A 5 34.29 3.14 -29.88
CA GLY A 5 33.80 2.25 -28.81
C GLY A 5 33.43 2.87 -27.47
N VAL A 6 33.82 4.11 -27.16
CA VAL A 6 33.37 4.75 -25.91
C VAL A 6 31.98 5.36 -26.14
N PRO A 7 30.94 4.98 -25.38
CA PRO A 7 29.66 5.69 -25.41
C PRO A 7 29.94 7.14 -25.02
N ILE A 8 29.73 8.08 -25.94
CA ILE A 8 29.82 9.50 -25.62
C ILE A 8 28.79 9.74 -24.51
N PRO A 9 29.22 10.08 -23.28
CA PRO A 9 28.26 10.40 -22.22
C PRO A 9 27.43 11.59 -22.70
N PHE A 10 26.13 11.56 -22.41
CA PHE A 10 25.30 12.73 -22.65
C PHE A 10 25.97 13.91 -21.93
N PRO A 11 26.16 15.08 -22.59
CA PRO A 11 26.68 16.26 -21.91
C PRO A 11 25.84 16.55 -20.66
N ASP A 12 26.47 17.01 -19.57
CA ASP A 12 25.73 17.36 -18.33
C ASP A 12 24.67 18.45 -18.58
N ASP A 13 24.85 19.26 -19.64
CA ASP A 13 23.90 20.28 -20.10
C ASP A 13 22.86 19.74 -21.13
N ALA A 14 22.74 18.42 -21.28
CA ALA A 14 21.75 17.81 -22.18
C ALA A 14 20.34 17.77 -21.58
N MET A 15 20.18 18.08 -20.29
CA MET A 15 18.92 17.97 -19.56
C MET A 15 18.59 19.26 -18.80
N PRO A 16 17.31 19.65 -18.70
CA PRO A 16 16.92 20.73 -17.80
C PRO A 16 17.23 20.33 -16.35
N PRO A 17 17.62 21.28 -15.49
CA PRO A 17 18.02 20.98 -14.12
C PRO A 17 16.89 20.29 -13.35
N GLU A 18 17.25 19.30 -12.53
CA GLU A 18 16.32 18.73 -11.56
C GLU A 18 16.00 19.79 -10.50
N GLY A 19 14.72 19.87 -10.13
CA GLY A 19 14.24 20.89 -9.21
C GLY A 19 12.89 20.53 -8.61
N GLN A 20 12.54 21.27 -7.56
CA GLN A 20 11.22 21.29 -6.95
C GLN A 20 10.52 22.58 -7.36
N TYR A 21 9.27 22.46 -7.78
CA TYR A 21 8.46 23.59 -8.23
C TYR A 21 7.16 23.61 -7.46
N SER A 22 6.73 24.79 -7.01
CA SER A 22 5.53 24.98 -6.20
C SER A 22 4.23 24.72 -6.96
N SER A 23 4.28 24.79 -8.29
CA SER A 23 3.14 24.51 -9.16
C SER A 23 3.56 23.90 -10.50
N ARG A 24 2.58 23.31 -11.20
CA ARG A 24 2.75 22.78 -12.55
C ARG A 24 3.14 23.87 -13.54
N GLU A 25 2.59 25.07 -13.39
CA GLU A 25 2.82 26.21 -14.28
C GLU A 25 4.24 26.73 -14.14
N GLU A 26 4.76 26.79 -12.91
CA GLU A 26 6.14 27.17 -12.62
C GLU A 26 7.12 26.17 -13.25
N LEU A 27 6.88 24.86 -13.06
CA LEU A 27 7.63 23.80 -13.72
C LEU A 27 7.65 23.98 -15.25
N VAL A 28 6.48 24.18 -15.87
CA VAL A 28 6.36 24.34 -17.33
C VAL A 28 7.12 25.57 -17.83
N THR A 29 7.09 26.64 -17.05
CA THR A 29 7.82 27.88 -17.35
C THR A 29 9.33 27.63 -17.29
N ALA A 30 9.82 26.99 -16.24
CA ALA A 30 11.24 26.70 -16.06
C ALA A 30 11.81 25.77 -17.17
N ILE A 31 11.13 24.67 -17.48
CA ILE A 31 11.61 23.72 -18.51
C ILE A 31 11.60 24.33 -19.90
N ASN A 32 10.64 25.23 -20.20
CA ASN A 32 10.57 25.90 -21.49
C ASN A 32 11.54 27.08 -21.60
N ALA A 33 11.81 27.80 -20.51
CA ALA A 33 12.89 28.79 -20.46
C ALA A 33 14.26 28.15 -20.76
N TRP A 34 14.49 26.93 -20.24
CA TRP A 34 15.69 26.15 -20.54
C TRP A 34 15.73 25.63 -22.00
N ALA A 35 14.58 25.19 -22.54
CA ALA A 35 14.49 24.62 -23.89
C ALA A 35 14.51 25.66 -25.01
N ALA A 36 14.00 26.88 -24.76
CA ALA A 36 13.90 27.97 -25.74
C ALA A 36 15.22 28.29 -26.47
N PRO A 37 16.35 28.55 -25.79
CA PRO A 37 17.63 28.79 -26.46
C PRO A 37 18.16 27.57 -27.24
N ARG A 38 17.68 26.36 -26.91
CA ARG A 38 18.02 25.10 -27.59
C ARG A 38 17.10 24.80 -28.78
N GLY A 39 16.13 25.67 -29.05
CA GLY A 39 15.31 25.68 -30.25
C GLY A 39 14.14 24.68 -30.26
N TYR A 40 13.75 24.16 -29.11
CA TYR A 40 12.57 23.29 -28.97
C TYR A 40 11.75 23.69 -27.75
N ALA A 41 10.56 23.12 -27.64
CA ALA A 41 9.67 23.34 -26.51
C ALA A 41 9.18 22.00 -25.94
N PHE A 42 8.86 21.99 -24.67
CA PHE A 42 8.22 20.86 -24.01
C PHE A 42 6.70 21.02 -24.06
N SER A 43 6.04 19.93 -24.44
CA SER A 43 4.58 19.81 -24.48
C SER A 43 4.13 18.58 -23.70
N VAL A 44 2.92 18.61 -23.15
CA VAL A 44 2.37 17.49 -22.37
C VAL A 44 2.16 16.30 -23.30
N LYS A 45 2.84 15.18 -23.04
CA LYS A 45 2.66 13.91 -23.74
C LYS A 45 1.55 13.08 -23.10
N SER A 46 1.60 12.95 -21.78
CA SER A 46 0.63 12.19 -21.00
C SER A 46 0.60 12.67 -19.56
N SER A 47 -0.57 12.62 -18.94
CA SER A 47 -0.75 12.82 -17.50
C SER A 47 -1.49 11.61 -16.95
N VAL A 48 -1.00 11.03 -15.86
CA VAL A 48 -1.61 9.87 -15.21
C VAL A 48 -1.65 10.10 -13.72
N VAL A 49 -2.83 9.95 -13.13
CA VAL A 49 -2.99 9.88 -11.67
C VAL A 49 -2.62 8.46 -11.24
N THR A 50 -1.65 8.34 -10.35
CA THR A 50 -1.23 7.05 -9.81
C THR A 50 -2.29 6.51 -8.84
N PRO A 51 -2.29 5.20 -8.54
CA PRO A 51 -3.17 4.63 -7.51
C PRO A 51 -2.99 5.27 -6.12
N SER A 52 -1.86 5.93 -5.87
CA SER A 52 -1.59 6.70 -4.66
C SER A 52 -2.17 8.12 -4.69
N GLY A 53 -2.99 8.47 -5.68
CA GLY A 53 -3.60 9.80 -5.85
C GLY A 53 -2.67 10.89 -6.39
N ARG A 54 -1.44 10.56 -6.81
CA ARG A 54 -0.43 11.54 -7.24
C ARG A 54 -0.43 11.70 -8.76
N THR A 55 -0.23 12.90 -9.26
CA THR A 55 -0.13 13.14 -10.70
C THR A 55 1.30 12.94 -11.19
N ARG A 56 1.48 12.04 -12.17
CA ARG A 56 2.70 11.94 -12.97
C ARG A 56 2.45 12.52 -14.35
N VAL A 57 3.20 13.56 -14.71
CA VAL A 57 3.13 14.21 -16.01
C VAL A 57 4.40 13.93 -16.80
N ILE A 58 4.25 13.52 -18.06
CA ILE A 58 5.36 13.37 -19.01
C ILE A 58 5.29 14.53 -19.99
N TYR A 59 6.36 15.30 -20.07
CA TYR A 59 6.54 16.34 -21.08
C TYR A 59 7.50 15.84 -22.16
N SER A 60 7.13 15.99 -23.43
CA SER A 60 7.96 15.61 -24.58
C SER A 60 8.30 16.80 -25.45
N CYS A 61 9.44 16.70 -26.13
CA CYS A 61 9.84 17.65 -27.17
C CYS A 61 8.74 17.79 -28.24
N ASP A 62 8.42 19.03 -28.63
CA ASP A 62 7.47 19.39 -29.68
C ASP A 62 7.82 18.80 -31.06
N ARG A 63 9.10 18.47 -31.27
CA ARG A 63 9.61 17.75 -32.46
C ARG A 63 9.36 16.23 -32.40
N GLY A 64 8.85 15.70 -31.30
CA GLY A 64 8.65 14.26 -31.06
C GLY A 64 7.32 13.69 -31.55
N ALA A 65 6.29 14.53 -31.73
CA ALA A 65 4.95 14.04 -32.05
C ALA A 65 4.87 13.48 -33.49
N GLY A 66 4.64 12.17 -33.65
CA GLY A 66 4.33 11.53 -34.93
C GLY A 66 5.51 10.83 -35.64
N LYS A 67 5.21 10.19 -36.77
CA LYS A 67 6.22 9.48 -37.58
C LYS A 67 7.10 10.48 -38.33
N ALA A 68 8.41 10.24 -38.38
CA ALA A 68 9.32 10.98 -39.25
C ALA A 68 8.77 10.99 -40.69
N PRO A 69 8.94 12.10 -41.46
CA PRO A 69 8.47 12.16 -42.83
C PRO A 69 9.03 10.97 -43.62
N LYS A 70 8.15 10.15 -44.22
CA LYS A 70 8.61 9.17 -45.20
C LYS A 70 9.25 9.93 -46.35
N VAL A 71 10.53 9.67 -46.64
CA VAL A 71 11.19 10.17 -47.86
C VAL A 71 10.40 9.62 -49.04
N LYS A 72 9.51 10.43 -49.63
CA LYS A 72 8.86 10.09 -50.88
C LYS A 72 9.81 10.49 -52.01
N PRO A 73 9.96 9.67 -53.08
CA PRO A 73 10.67 10.11 -54.27
C PRO A 73 10.03 11.41 -54.78
N ALA A 74 10.87 12.30 -55.30
CA ALA A 74 10.59 13.70 -55.60
C ALA A 74 9.40 13.91 -56.57
N LYS A 75 8.17 13.74 -56.09
CA LYS A 75 7.00 14.39 -56.66
C LYS A 75 6.79 15.70 -55.94
N GLU A 76 6.70 16.75 -56.73
CA GLU A 76 6.56 18.14 -56.33
C GLU A 76 5.53 18.29 -55.21
N ARG A 77 6.00 18.72 -54.03
CA ARG A 77 5.16 18.86 -52.84
C ARG A 77 4.12 19.95 -53.08
N LYS A 78 2.84 19.56 -53.16
CA LYS A 78 1.69 20.47 -53.31
C LYS A 78 1.55 21.56 -52.22
N ARG A 79 2.21 21.43 -51.06
CA ARG A 79 2.19 22.43 -49.97
C ARG A 79 3.59 22.70 -49.42
N LYS A 80 3.94 23.98 -49.27
CA LYS A 80 5.17 24.48 -48.61
C LYS A 80 5.16 24.38 -47.07
N THR A 81 4.35 23.50 -46.48
CA THR A 81 4.34 23.30 -45.02
C THR A 81 5.34 22.22 -44.63
N THR A 82 6.48 22.61 -44.06
CA THR A 82 7.45 21.68 -43.45
C THR A 82 7.01 21.37 -42.02
N THR A 83 6.99 20.08 -41.65
CA THR A 83 6.79 19.69 -40.26
C THR A 83 8.13 19.82 -39.52
N ARG A 84 8.13 20.42 -38.32
CA ARG A 84 9.30 20.43 -37.42
C ARG A 84 9.52 19.07 -36.70
N ARG A 85 8.63 18.10 -36.93
CA ARG A 85 8.65 16.79 -36.26
C ARG A 85 9.74 15.89 -36.85
N THR A 86 10.65 15.46 -35.99
CA THR A 86 11.79 14.59 -36.31
C THR A 86 11.63 13.19 -35.70
N GLY A 87 10.58 12.94 -34.92
CA GLY A 87 10.44 11.71 -34.15
C GLY A 87 11.33 11.67 -32.92
N CYS A 88 11.67 12.85 -32.37
CA CYS A 88 12.46 12.98 -31.15
C CYS A 88 11.85 12.19 -29.98
N GLN A 89 12.66 11.39 -29.29
CA GLN A 89 12.25 10.60 -28.13
C GLN A 89 12.48 11.33 -26.80
N PHE A 90 12.98 12.57 -26.84
CA PHE A 90 13.31 13.34 -25.66
C PHE A 90 12.07 13.68 -24.84
N SER A 91 12.08 13.30 -23.57
CA SER A 91 11.01 13.56 -22.62
C SER A 91 11.54 13.67 -21.20
N ILE A 92 10.83 14.44 -20.37
CA ILE A 92 11.04 14.55 -18.94
C ILE A 92 9.79 14.09 -18.19
N ALA A 93 9.98 13.49 -17.03
CA ALA A 93 8.88 13.09 -16.16
C ALA A 93 8.86 13.96 -14.91
N ALA A 94 7.72 14.56 -14.62
CA ALA A 94 7.44 15.28 -13.39
C ALA A 94 6.50 14.46 -12.52
N LYS A 95 6.82 14.36 -11.23
CA LYS A 95 6.02 13.66 -10.23
C LYS A 95 5.54 14.68 -9.22
N GLU A 96 4.22 14.72 -9.01
CA GLU A 96 3.62 15.41 -7.87
C GLU A 96 4.04 14.72 -6.57
N SER A 97 4.60 15.51 -5.67
CA SER A 97 4.91 15.12 -4.30
C SER A 97 3.76 15.58 -3.40
N LEU A 98 3.34 14.71 -2.48
CA LEU A 98 2.37 15.04 -1.42
C LEU A 98 3.08 15.46 -0.13
N TYR A 99 4.39 15.67 -0.16
CA TYR A 99 5.13 16.10 1.01
C TYR A 99 4.88 17.59 1.19
N ASP A 100 3.86 17.93 1.97
CA ASP A 100 3.72 19.26 2.52
C ASP A 100 4.82 19.43 3.59
N VAL A 101 6.00 19.86 3.15
CA VAL A 101 7.15 20.09 4.02
C VAL A 101 6.79 21.09 5.13
N GLN A 102 5.99 22.11 4.81
CA GLN A 102 5.52 23.10 5.79
C GLN A 102 4.51 22.48 6.77
N GLY A 103 3.58 21.67 6.28
CA GLY A 103 2.65 20.92 7.11
C GLY A 103 3.35 19.93 8.02
N GLN A 104 4.42 19.29 7.55
CA GLN A 104 5.23 18.37 8.34
C GLN A 104 6.02 19.09 9.44
N GLU A 105 6.65 20.23 9.15
CA GLU A 105 7.33 21.05 10.17
C GLU A 105 6.34 21.58 11.22
N LYS A 106 5.14 22.03 10.79
CA LYS A 106 4.05 22.43 11.69
C LYS A 106 3.56 21.25 12.55
N TRP A 107 3.46 20.06 11.98
CA TRP A 107 3.07 18.87 12.72
C TRP A 107 4.14 18.43 13.73
N ASP A 108 5.42 18.42 13.33
CA ASP A 108 6.54 18.06 14.20
C ASP A 108 6.64 19.01 15.41
N THR A 109 6.44 20.31 15.18
CA THR A 109 6.41 21.31 16.25
C THR A 109 5.22 21.14 17.20
N PHE A 110 4.02 20.91 16.66
CA PHE A 110 2.83 20.58 17.46
C PHE A 110 3.05 19.31 18.30
N TYR A 111 3.51 18.24 17.66
CA TYR A 111 3.70 16.93 18.28
C TYR A 111 4.72 17.01 19.41
N LYS A 112 5.83 17.75 19.22
CA LYS A 112 6.81 18.00 20.27
C LYS A 112 6.19 18.70 21.49
N HIS A 113 5.44 19.79 21.29
CA HIS A 113 4.80 20.51 22.39
C HIS A 113 3.78 19.63 23.13
N TRP A 114 2.99 18.86 22.38
CA TRP A 114 2.06 17.89 22.96
C TRP A 114 2.77 16.83 23.82
N HIS A 115 3.90 16.28 23.33
CA HIS A 115 4.73 15.34 24.09
C HIS A 115 5.33 15.96 25.35
N GLU A 116 5.69 17.24 25.33
CA GLU A 116 6.17 17.94 26.53
C GLU A 116 5.07 18.05 27.60
N ILE A 117 3.81 18.25 27.22
CA ILE A 117 2.68 18.23 28.16
C ILE A 117 2.53 16.84 28.78
N VAL A 118 2.51 15.79 27.95
CA VAL A 118 2.35 14.40 28.41
C VAL A 118 3.54 13.95 29.27
N ALA A 119 4.75 14.46 29.01
CA ALA A 119 5.94 14.16 29.78
C ALA A 119 6.07 14.97 31.08
N SER A 120 5.04 15.70 31.52
CA SER A 120 5.06 16.45 32.77
C SER A 120 5.14 15.52 33.98
N THR A 121 6.05 15.80 34.89
CA THR A 121 6.34 14.96 36.07
C THR A 121 5.45 15.28 37.27
N THR A 122 4.86 16.47 37.30
CA THR A 122 4.04 16.99 38.40
C THR A 122 2.86 17.78 37.85
N GLU A 123 1.80 17.91 38.66
CA GLU A 123 0.51 18.51 38.26
C GLU A 123 0.64 20.00 37.92
N ASP A 124 1.44 20.74 38.68
CA ASP A 124 1.75 22.15 38.44
C ASP A 124 2.44 22.39 37.08
N ILE A 125 3.44 21.56 36.75
CA ILE A 125 4.14 21.62 35.45
C ILE A 125 3.20 21.25 34.29
N TYR A 126 2.32 20.27 34.51
CA TYR A 126 1.31 19.89 33.52
C TYR A 126 0.35 21.04 33.22
N MET A 127 -0.19 21.68 34.27
CA MET A 127 -1.13 22.78 34.13
C MET A 127 -0.50 24.00 33.45
N GLU A 128 0.75 24.34 33.80
CA GLU A 128 1.49 25.42 33.15
C GLU A 128 1.70 25.15 31.64
N ARG A 129 2.15 23.93 31.29
CA ARG A 129 2.37 23.55 29.88
C ARG A 129 1.06 23.49 29.09
N LEU A 130 -0.01 23.00 29.71
CA LEU A 130 -1.34 22.95 29.11
C LEU A 130 -1.89 24.35 28.84
N GLU A 131 -1.68 25.30 29.74
CA GLU A 131 -2.12 26.69 29.56
C GLU A 131 -1.36 27.38 28.43
N LYS A 132 -0.03 27.20 28.35
CA LYS A 132 0.79 27.67 27.22
C LYS A 132 0.33 27.08 25.89
N PHE A 133 0.04 25.78 25.86
CA PHE A 133 -0.46 25.10 24.66
C PHE A 133 -1.84 25.62 24.26
N LYS A 134 -2.75 25.82 25.21
CA LYS A 134 -4.06 26.42 24.96
C LYS A 134 -3.95 27.86 24.44
N GLN A 135 -3.00 28.66 24.92
CA GLN A 135 -2.77 30.01 24.38
C GLN A 135 -2.27 29.97 22.93
N GLN A 136 -1.40 29.01 22.59
CA GLN A 136 -0.83 28.88 21.26
C GLN A 136 -1.80 28.29 20.22
N TYR A 137 -2.74 27.45 20.64
CA TYR A 137 -3.64 26.70 19.75
C TYR A 137 -5.14 26.92 20.03
N SER A 138 -5.51 27.98 20.75
CA SER A 138 -6.91 28.37 21.06
C SER A 138 -7.74 28.76 19.81
N PRO A 139 -9.09 28.83 19.92
CA PRO A 139 -10.04 28.58 18.83
C PRO A 139 -10.03 29.50 17.61
N ASP A 140 -9.24 30.57 17.55
CA ASP A 140 -9.20 31.44 16.36
C ASP A 140 -8.66 30.70 15.11
N HIS A 141 -8.11 29.49 15.25
CA HIS A 141 -7.67 28.64 14.13
C HIS A 141 -8.67 27.55 13.67
N LEU A 142 -9.86 27.40 14.27
CA LEU A 142 -10.81 26.33 13.90
C LEU A 142 -11.78 26.67 12.76
N ASN A 143 -11.55 27.74 11.99
CA ASN A 143 -12.25 27.99 10.73
C ASN A 143 -11.39 27.81 9.46
N GLU A 144 -10.19 27.26 9.59
CA GLU A 144 -9.52 26.62 8.46
C GLU A 144 -9.50 25.11 8.72
N ALA A 145 -10.64 24.47 8.42
CA ALA A 145 -10.56 23.17 7.76
C ALA A 145 -9.50 23.30 6.64
N PRO A 146 -8.64 22.30 6.38
CA PRO A 146 -7.63 22.41 5.37
C PRO A 146 -8.33 22.76 4.05
N ASN A 147 -8.32 24.03 3.69
CA ASN A 147 -8.64 24.45 2.35
C ASN A 147 -7.59 23.76 1.51
N ASP A 148 -8.04 23.11 0.44
CA ASP A 148 -7.23 22.47 -0.59
C ASP A 148 -6.26 23.48 -1.26
N SER A 149 -5.31 24.05 -0.54
CA SER A 149 -4.08 24.59 -1.10
C SER A 149 -3.04 23.47 -1.05
N SER A 150 -3.31 22.43 -1.84
CA SER A 150 -2.25 21.49 -2.23
C SER A 150 -1.16 22.32 -2.92
N THR A 151 -0.11 22.69 -2.18
CA THR A 151 1.11 23.21 -2.78
C THR A 151 1.80 22.04 -3.46
N THR A 152 1.36 21.76 -4.69
CA THR A 152 1.79 20.66 -5.53
C THR A 152 3.27 20.85 -5.86
N THR A 153 4.14 20.24 -5.06
CA THR A 153 5.57 20.24 -5.33
C THR A 153 5.90 19.21 -6.41
N HIS A 154 6.36 19.64 -7.59
CA HIS A 154 6.74 18.71 -8.67
C HIS A 154 8.24 18.42 -8.64
N THR A 155 8.63 17.15 -8.55
CA THR A 155 10.03 16.70 -8.71
C THR A 155 10.24 16.08 -10.09
N ILE A 156 11.26 16.54 -10.83
CA ILE A 156 11.66 15.95 -12.10
C ILE A 156 12.48 14.68 -11.84
N THR A 157 12.19 13.58 -12.52
CA THR A 157 13.06 12.40 -12.58
C THR A 157 13.32 12.04 -14.04
N HIS A 158 14.57 11.82 -14.41
CA HIS A 158 14.94 11.44 -15.77
C HIS A 158 14.70 9.93 -16.03
N THR A 159 14.22 9.57 -17.22
CA THR A 159 14.11 8.17 -17.67
C THR A 159 14.49 8.08 -19.14
N THR A 160 15.67 7.54 -19.43
CA THR A 160 16.16 7.37 -20.80
C THR A 160 15.83 5.96 -21.29
N THR A 161 14.80 5.81 -22.11
CA THR A 161 14.51 4.55 -22.80
C THR A 161 15.27 4.53 -24.12
N ARG A 162 16.36 3.75 -24.19
CA ARG A 162 17.14 3.55 -25.42
C ARG A 162 16.64 2.30 -26.16
N SER A 163 15.86 2.48 -27.22
CA SER A 163 15.53 1.37 -28.13
C SER A 163 16.69 1.17 -29.11
N ILE A 164 17.48 0.12 -28.93
CA ILE A 164 18.47 -0.32 -29.91
C ILE A 164 17.73 -1.11 -30.99
N THR A 165 17.42 -0.49 -32.12
CA THR A 165 16.99 -1.20 -33.33
C THR A 165 18.22 -1.73 -34.06
N ARG A 166 18.50 -3.03 -33.93
CA ARG A 166 19.42 -3.73 -34.83
C ARG A 166 18.69 -4.02 -36.14
N SER A 167 19.15 -3.37 -37.20
CA SER A 167 18.73 -3.61 -38.58
C SER A 167 19.35 -4.91 -39.08
N ALA A 168 18.54 -5.88 -39.50
CA ALA A 168 18.98 -6.97 -40.35
C ALA A 168 18.12 -6.93 -41.62
N SER A 169 18.77 -6.68 -42.76
CA SER A 169 18.18 -6.88 -44.08
C SER A 169 18.33 -8.34 -44.52
N PRO A 170 17.50 -8.80 -45.49
CA PRO A 170 17.05 -10.18 -45.58
C PRO A 170 17.82 -10.98 -46.63
N ALA A 171 17.96 -12.29 -46.41
CA ALA A 171 18.25 -13.24 -47.48
C ALA A 171 17.63 -14.62 -47.17
N SER A 172 16.85 -15.11 -48.14
CA SER A 172 16.49 -16.51 -48.47
C SER A 172 15.97 -17.41 -47.35
N LEU A 173 14.67 -17.71 -47.34
CA LEU A 173 14.05 -18.89 -47.97
C LEU A 173 14.49 -20.22 -47.32
N SER A 174 13.64 -20.76 -46.45
CA SER A 174 13.25 -22.18 -46.38
C SER A 174 12.20 -22.32 -45.29
N GLY A 175 11.02 -22.81 -45.66
CA GLY A 175 9.95 -23.11 -44.71
C GLY A 175 10.31 -24.27 -43.79
N VAL A 176 9.64 -24.34 -42.66
CA VAL A 176 8.75 -25.44 -42.24
C VAL A 176 8.16 -25.06 -40.87
N SER A 177 6.86 -25.30 -40.77
CA SER A 177 6.03 -25.20 -39.56
C SER A 177 6.48 -26.18 -38.48
N MET A 178 6.66 -25.72 -37.24
CA MET A 178 6.54 -26.54 -36.03
C MET A 178 6.08 -25.66 -34.85
N ILE A 179 4.87 -25.89 -34.40
CA ILE A 179 4.36 -25.52 -33.07
C ILE A 179 5.00 -26.48 -32.07
N SER A 180 5.60 -25.95 -31.01
CA SER A 180 6.19 -26.75 -29.92
C SER A 180 5.43 -26.46 -28.63
N GLU A 181 4.56 -27.40 -28.25
CA GLU A 181 3.92 -27.50 -26.94
C GLU A 181 4.72 -28.51 -26.11
N THR A 182 5.19 -28.09 -24.93
CA THR A 182 5.83 -28.97 -23.97
C THR A 182 4.80 -29.39 -22.91
N ILE A 183 4.18 -30.55 -23.09
CA ILE A 183 3.38 -31.22 -22.07
C ILE A 183 4.32 -32.14 -21.28
N ALA A 184 4.51 -31.86 -20.00
CA ALA A 184 5.19 -32.78 -19.09
C ALA A 184 4.17 -33.79 -18.53
N VAL A 185 4.21 -35.01 -19.07
CA VAL A 185 3.51 -36.18 -18.52
C VAL A 185 4.48 -36.89 -17.57
N ILE A 186 4.18 -36.88 -16.26
CA ILE A 186 4.91 -37.68 -15.27
C ILE A 186 4.09 -38.95 -15.02
N THR A 187 4.51 -40.04 -15.65
CA THR A 187 3.98 -41.39 -15.44
C THR A 187 4.58 -41.96 -14.14
N THR A 188 3.74 -42.17 -13.12
CA THR A 188 4.15 -42.89 -11.90
C THR A 188 3.74 -44.37 -12.02
N HIS A 189 4.74 -45.25 -11.96
CA HIS A 189 4.51 -46.68 -11.88
C HIS A 189 4.06 -47.06 -10.45
N THR A 190 2.90 -47.69 -10.35
CA THR A 190 2.38 -48.28 -9.12
C THR A 190 2.93 -49.70 -9.00
N THR A 191 3.72 -49.97 -7.97
CA THR A 191 4.08 -51.33 -7.56
C THR A 191 3.56 -51.56 -6.15
N THR A 192 2.57 -52.45 -6.06
CA THR A 192 1.95 -52.89 -4.81
C THR A 192 2.79 -53.98 -4.16
N CYS A 193 3.21 -53.79 -2.91
CA CYS A 193 3.57 -54.88 -2.00
C CYS A 193 2.86 -54.69 -0.67
N ARG A 194 2.19 -55.76 -0.22
CA ARG A 194 1.31 -55.85 0.93
C ARG A 194 2.08 -56.41 2.12
N VAL A 195 2.23 -55.66 3.21
CA VAL A 195 2.53 -56.17 4.55
C VAL A 195 1.73 -55.33 5.56
N SER A 196 0.98 -56.00 6.44
CA SER A 196 0.25 -55.41 7.59
C SER A 196 0.99 -55.79 8.90
N PRO A 197 0.61 -55.25 10.08
CA PRO A 197 1.13 -54.00 10.64
C PRO A 197 1.79 -54.19 12.03
N PRO A 198 2.57 -53.24 12.56
CA PRO A 198 2.67 -53.03 14.00
C PRO A 198 1.72 -51.91 14.45
N ALA A 199 1.21 -52.07 15.66
CA ALA A 199 0.17 -51.29 16.36
C ALA A 199 0.43 -49.75 16.39
N PRO A 200 -0.61 -48.92 16.62
CA PRO A 200 -0.55 -47.50 16.38
C PRO A 200 0.23 -46.77 17.48
N THR A 201 1.35 -46.18 17.11
CA THR A 201 1.95 -45.06 17.85
C THR A 201 0.98 -43.87 17.72
N PRO A 202 0.66 -43.12 18.80
CA PRO A 202 -0.32 -42.05 18.72
C PRO A 202 0.11 -41.01 17.70
N LEU A 203 -0.79 -40.66 16.78
CA LEU A 203 -0.60 -39.54 15.87
C LEU A 203 -0.20 -38.31 16.69
N ALA A 204 1.00 -37.80 16.41
CA ALA A 204 1.38 -36.45 16.81
C ALA A 204 0.30 -35.48 16.32
N ALA A 205 -0.41 -34.89 17.28
CA ALA A 205 -1.40 -33.86 17.03
C ALA A 205 -0.75 -32.75 16.19
N ALA A 206 -1.47 -32.28 15.16
CA ALA A 206 -1.09 -31.06 14.46
C ALA A 206 -0.89 -29.93 15.50
N PRO A 207 0.10 -29.05 15.34
CA PRO A 207 0.28 -27.94 16.27
C PRO A 207 -1.03 -27.15 16.33
N ALA A 208 -1.56 -27.00 17.55
CA ALA A 208 -2.73 -26.19 17.79
C ALA A 208 -2.45 -24.78 17.26
N LEU A 209 -3.35 -24.25 16.43
CA LEU A 209 -3.24 -22.88 15.97
C LEU A 209 -3.29 -21.96 17.19
N ARG A 210 -2.52 -20.85 17.16
CA ARG A 210 -2.55 -19.88 18.25
C ARG A 210 -3.96 -19.31 18.46
N ALA A 211 -4.27 -18.92 19.68
CA ALA A 211 -5.60 -18.42 20.05
C ALA A 211 -6.01 -17.18 19.22
N ASP A 212 -5.06 -16.35 18.82
CA ASP A 212 -5.19 -15.16 17.98
C ASP A 212 -5.12 -15.45 16.47
N ASP A 213 -4.87 -16.70 16.05
CA ASP A 213 -4.93 -17.06 14.62
C ASP A 213 -6.38 -16.91 14.12
N PRO A 214 -6.61 -16.20 13.00
CA PRO A 214 -7.94 -15.97 12.45
C PRO A 214 -8.77 -17.25 12.22
N ARG A 215 -8.13 -18.38 11.94
CA ARG A 215 -8.82 -19.68 11.76
C ARG A 215 -9.23 -20.29 13.09
N ALA A 216 -8.41 -20.14 14.12
CA ALA A 216 -8.78 -20.55 15.48
C ALA A 216 -9.96 -19.70 15.99
N ILE A 217 -9.93 -18.38 15.74
CA ILE A 217 -11.03 -17.47 16.04
C ILE A 217 -12.32 -17.91 15.32
N TYR A 218 -12.25 -18.16 14.01
CA TYR A 218 -13.41 -18.64 13.25
C TYR A 218 -13.91 -20.01 13.71
N GLN A 219 -13.02 -20.90 14.13
CA GLN A 219 -13.40 -22.21 14.65
C GLN A 219 -14.22 -22.08 15.94
N ARG A 220 -13.77 -21.25 16.90
CA ARG A 220 -14.53 -20.94 18.12
C ARG A 220 -15.88 -20.31 17.80
N TYR A 221 -15.93 -19.40 16.82
CA TYR A 221 -17.18 -18.79 16.35
C TYR A 221 -18.18 -19.85 15.85
N LYS A 222 -17.72 -20.81 15.03
CA LYS A 222 -18.58 -21.89 14.54
C LYS A 222 -19.09 -22.77 15.68
N GLU A 223 -18.22 -23.16 16.62
CA GLU A 223 -18.60 -23.99 17.76
C GLU A 223 -19.65 -23.29 18.63
N ALA A 224 -19.46 -22.00 18.94
CA ALA A 224 -20.44 -21.21 19.68
C ALA A 224 -21.78 -21.09 18.92
N ARG A 225 -21.72 -20.91 17.60
CA ARG A 225 -22.92 -20.88 16.75
C ARG A 225 -23.64 -22.22 16.70
N GLU A 226 -22.91 -23.31 16.58
CA GLU A 226 -23.48 -24.67 16.56
C GLU A 226 -24.09 -25.03 17.91
N ALA A 227 -23.45 -24.63 19.02
CA ALA A 227 -24.01 -24.75 20.36
C ALA A 227 -25.33 -23.95 20.47
N TRP A 228 -25.37 -22.73 19.94
CA TRP A 228 -26.61 -21.96 19.86
C TRP A 228 -27.66 -22.64 18.97
N TYR A 229 -27.29 -23.20 17.81
CA TYR A 229 -28.23 -23.96 16.97
C TYR A 229 -28.81 -25.18 17.67
N ALA A 230 -28.06 -25.81 18.57
CA ALA A 230 -28.54 -26.94 19.35
C ALA A 230 -29.61 -26.54 20.38
N THR A 231 -29.60 -25.29 20.87
CA THR A 231 -30.63 -24.78 21.80
C THR A 231 -31.90 -24.32 21.08
N VAL A 232 -31.84 -24.02 19.79
CA VAL A 232 -33.00 -23.59 19.00
C VAL A 232 -34.01 -24.74 18.85
N PRO A 233 -35.29 -24.56 19.27
CA PRO A 233 -36.33 -25.58 19.15
C PRO A 233 -36.48 -26.16 17.74
N ARG A 234 -36.99 -27.40 17.63
CA ARG A 234 -37.25 -28.02 16.33
C ARG A 234 -38.27 -27.17 15.55
N GLY A 235 -37.87 -26.70 14.37
CA GLY A 235 -38.65 -25.77 13.54
C GLY A 235 -38.21 -24.31 13.61
N GLY A 236 -37.33 -23.95 14.54
CA GLY A 236 -36.71 -22.61 14.60
C GLY A 236 -35.68 -22.40 13.49
N LEU A 237 -35.55 -21.16 13.01
CA LEU A 237 -34.72 -20.81 11.85
C LEU A 237 -33.24 -20.71 12.21
N ARG A 238 -32.48 -21.79 12.02
CA ARG A 238 -31.04 -21.86 12.34
C ARG A 238 -30.18 -21.19 11.25
N THR A 239 -30.08 -19.86 11.30
CA THR A 239 -29.25 -19.07 10.36
C THR A 239 -28.22 -18.22 11.09
N ASN A 240 -27.11 -17.92 10.41
CA ASN A 240 -26.05 -17.12 10.97
C ASN A 240 -26.54 -15.72 11.39
N GLN A 241 -27.48 -15.16 10.63
CA GLN A 241 -28.06 -13.86 10.94
C GLN A 241 -28.85 -13.87 12.27
N GLN A 242 -29.58 -14.95 12.55
CA GLN A 242 -30.29 -15.09 13.83
C GLN A 242 -29.32 -15.29 14.99
N TYR A 243 -28.27 -16.09 14.80
CA TYR A 243 -27.21 -16.24 15.80
C TYR A 243 -26.59 -14.89 16.15
N ARG A 244 -26.18 -14.11 15.14
CA ARG A 244 -25.59 -12.78 15.35
C ARG A 244 -26.56 -11.85 16.09
N LYS A 245 -27.84 -11.84 15.70
CA LYS A 245 -28.87 -11.07 16.41
C LYS A 245 -29.02 -11.50 17.87
N ALA A 246 -29.02 -12.80 18.15
CA ALA A 246 -29.16 -13.34 19.51
C ALA A 246 -27.95 -13.00 20.40
N MET A 247 -26.75 -12.96 19.83
CA MET A 247 -25.51 -12.62 20.54
C MET A 247 -25.19 -11.12 20.55
N GLY A 248 -26.07 -10.27 20.01
CA GLY A 248 -25.83 -8.83 19.91
C GLY A 248 -24.72 -8.42 18.93
N LEU A 249 -24.30 -9.31 18.03
CA LEU A 249 -23.21 -9.06 17.08
C LEU A 249 -23.70 -8.25 15.87
N PRO A 250 -22.85 -7.38 15.29
CA PRO A 250 -23.21 -6.59 14.11
C PRO A 250 -23.69 -7.46 12.94
N ALA A 251 -24.81 -7.15 12.31
CA ALA A 251 -25.30 -7.95 11.19
C ALA A 251 -24.38 -7.86 9.95
N ARG A 252 -23.68 -6.74 9.78
CA ARG A 252 -22.74 -6.46 8.69
C ARG A 252 -21.64 -5.53 9.17
N TYR A 253 -20.51 -5.59 8.48
CA TYR A 253 -19.42 -4.63 8.58
C TYR A 253 -19.31 -3.78 7.32
N SER A 254 -18.76 -2.58 7.45
CA SER A 254 -18.49 -1.70 6.32
C SER A 254 -17.40 -2.29 5.42
N LYS A 255 -17.37 -1.84 4.16
CA LYS A 255 -16.32 -2.27 3.22
C LYS A 255 -14.91 -1.88 3.70
N ILE A 256 -14.81 -0.76 4.43
CA ILE A 256 -13.56 -0.26 4.97
C ILE A 256 -13.03 -1.18 6.07
N GLU A 257 -13.89 -1.60 7.01
CA GLU A 257 -13.51 -2.54 8.07
C GLU A 257 -13.06 -3.90 7.50
N LEU A 258 -13.74 -4.39 6.47
CA LEU A 258 -13.36 -5.63 5.78
C LEU A 258 -12.03 -5.49 5.03
N GLN A 259 -11.77 -4.34 4.40
CA GLN A 259 -10.49 -4.10 3.74
C GLN A 259 -9.35 -3.97 4.76
N TRP A 260 -9.63 -3.33 5.90
CA TRP A 260 -8.67 -3.17 6.98
C TRP A 260 -8.25 -4.50 7.59
N CYS A 261 -9.18 -5.44 7.83
CA CYS A 261 -8.82 -6.74 8.36
C CYS A 261 -7.93 -7.55 7.40
N LEU A 262 -8.12 -7.40 6.08
CA LEU A 262 -7.34 -8.11 5.06
C LEU A 262 -5.94 -7.51 4.80
N ASN A 263 -5.78 -6.18 4.88
CA ASN A 263 -4.54 -5.53 4.46
C ASN A 263 -3.60 -5.17 5.61
N TYR A 264 -4.12 -4.92 6.81
CA TYR A 264 -3.35 -4.33 7.90
C TYR A 264 -3.23 -5.24 9.13
N LYS A 265 -4.25 -6.04 9.41
CA LYS A 265 -4.30 -6.92 10.59
C LYS A 265 -3.84 -8.35 10.30
N GLN A 266 -3.87 -9.18 11.33
CA GLN A 266 -3.33 -10.56 11.32
C GLN A 266 -4.06 -11.53 10.36
N MET A 267 -5.21 -11.16 9.80
CA MET A 267 -5.90 -11.98 8.77
C MET A 267 -5.11 -12.09 7.46
N GLY A 268 -4.43 -11.02 7.06
CA GLY A 268 -3.73 -10.95 5.79
C GLY A 268 -4.65 -11.09 4.56
N SER A 269 -4.08 -10.89 3.38
CA SER A 269 -4.86 -10.79 2.14
C SER A 269 -5.50 -12.11 1.70
N ARG A 270 -4.90 -13.25 2.07
CA ARG A 270 -5.37 -14.60 1.75
C ARG A 270 -5.15 -15.54 2.93
N CYS A 271 -6.07 -16.47 3.13
CA CYS A 271 -5.91 -17.56 4.09
C CYS A 271 -4.84 -18.53 3.59
N ARG A 272 -3.82 -18.80 4.41
CA ARG A 272 -2.72 -19.72 4.11
C ARG A 272 -2.96 -21.07 4.74
N GLU A 273 -3.41 -22.06 3.97
CA GLU A 273 -3.61 -23.43 4.42
C GLU A 273 -2.39 -24.31 4.09
N LYS A 274 -2.32 -25.51 4.69
CA LYS A 274 -1.26 -26.47 4.38
C LYS A 274 -1.25 -26.89 2.90
N SER A 275 -2.41 -26.84 2.25
CA SER A 275 -2.65 -27.22 0.85
C SER A 275 -2.51 -26.07 -0.16
N GLY A 276 -2.40 -24.82 0.29
CA GLY A 276 -2.34 -23.66 -0.62
C GLY A 276 -2.92 -22.39 0.00
N THR A 277 -3.24 -21.41 -0.85
CA THR A 277 -3.85 -20.14 -0.40
C THR A 277 -5.24 -19.93 -0.98
N ARG A 278 -6.20 -19.58 -0.12
CA ARG A 278 -7.59 -19.30 -0.51
C ARG A 278 -8.06 -17.92 -0.06
N GLU A 279 -9.17 -17.48 -0.63
CA GLU A 279 -9.82 -16.25 -0.19
C GLU A 279 -10.56 -16.45 1.13
N TRP A 280 -10.55 -15.41 1.94
CA TRP A 280 -11.32 -15.35 3.18
C TRP A 280 -12.80 -15.20 2.87
N THR A 281 -13.63 -16.03 3.49
CA THR A 281 -15.08 -15.86 3.43
C THR A 281 -15.50 -14.64 4.24
N LYS A 282 -16.68 -14.07 3.93
CA LYS A 282 -17.23 -12.94 4.72
C LYS A 282 -17.48 -13.32 6.17
N GLU A 283 -17.90 -14.56 6.42
CA GLU A 283 -18.16 -15.03 7.77
C GLU A 283 -16.87 -15.11 8.59
N GLU A 284 -15.77 -15.59 7.99
CA GLU A 284 -14.45 -15.57 8.62
C GLU A 284 -14.00 -14.15 8.95
N GLN A 285 -14.13 -13.23 7.98
CA GLN A 285 -13.83 -11.81 8.20
C GLN A 285 -14.67 -11.23 9.35
N PHE A 286 -15.96 -11.54 9.40
CA PHE A 286 -16.84 -11.04 10.45
C PHE A 286 -16.47 -11.63 11.81
N SER A 287 -16.19 -12.93 11.89
CA SER A 287 -15.79 -13.55 13.16
C SER A 287 -14.49 -12.97 13.72
N TYR A 288 -13.55 -12.62 12.84
CA TYR A 288 -12.32 -11.93 13.24
C TYR A 288 -12.61 -10.51 13.76
N LEU A 289 -13.46 -9.75 13.06
CA LEU A 289 -13.84 -8.40 13.48
C LEU A 289 -14.68 -8.39 14.77
N ASP A 290 -15.50 -9.42 15.00
CA ASP A 290 -16.22 -9.60 16.27
C ASP A 290 -15.22 -9.78 17.43
N TRP A 291 -14.22 -10.65 17.23
CA TRP A 291 -13.18 -10.92 18.21
C TRP A 291 -12.28 -9.71 18.45
N ASP A 292 -11.81 -9.03 17.40
CA ASP A 292 -10.94 -7.86 17.50
C ASP A 292 -11.63 -6.70 18.22
N LYS A 293 -12.93 -6.47 17.99
CA LYS A 293 -13.69 -5.45 18.72
C LYS A 293 -13.88 -5.82 20.19
N ALA A 294 -14.27 -7.07 20.49
CA ALA A 294 -14.42 -7.52 21.86
C ALA A 294 -13.09 -7.46 22.64
N GLU A 295 -11.98 -7.79 21.99
CA GLU A 295 -10.65 -7.70 22.59
C GLU A 295 -10.22 -6.25 22.79
N ASN A 296 -10.49 -5.36 21.84
CA ASN A 296 -10.22 -3.94 21.99
C ASN A 296 -11.04 -3.32 23.13
N GLU A 297 -12.33 -3.66 23.25
CA GLU A 297 -13.18 -3.20 24.35
C GLU A 297 -12.69 -3.72 25.71
N ARG A 298 -12.24 -4.98 25.79
CA ARG A 298 -11.60 -5.52 27.01
C ARG A 298 -10.34 -4.74 27.39
N VAL A 299 -9.47 -4.46 26.43
CA VAL A 299 -8.24 -3.68 26.65
C VAL A 299 -8.59 -2.26 27.08
N GLU A 300 -9.55 -1.61 26.42
CA GLU A 300 -10.02 -0.27 26.79
C GLU A 300 -10.64 -0.24 28.19
N GLN A 301 -11.42 -1.25 28.57
CA GLN A 301 -11.98 -1.38 29.91
C GLN A 301 -10.87 -1.55 30.96
N ASN A 302 -9.92 -2.45 30.73
CA ASN A 302 -8.78 -2.65 31.62
C ASN A 302 -7.98 -1.36 31.81
N VAL A 303 -7.70 -0.64 30.71
CA VAL A 303 -7.03 0.67 30.77
C VAL A 303 -7.90 1.69 31.51
N GLY A 304 -9.22 1.69 31.29
CA GLY A 304 -10.16 2.58 31.97
C GLY A 304 -10.19 2.37 33.48
N GLU A 305 -10.23 1.11 33.94
CA GLU A 305 -10.16 0.74 35.36
C GLU A 305 -8.83 1.17 35.99
N GLU A 306 -7.74 0.95 35.27
CA GLU A 306 -6.41 1.34 35.71
C GLU A 306 -6.24 2.87 35.80
N MET A 307 -6.75 3.61 34.82
CA MET A 307 -6.78 5.07 34.82
C MET A 307 -7.72 5.62 35.90
N ALA A 308 -8.78 4.90 36.27
CA ALA A 308 -9.66 5.29 37.37
C ALA A 308 -8.99 5.08 38.74
N GLU A 309 -8.21 4.00 38.91
CA GLU A 309 -7.42 3.75 40.12
C GLU A 309 -6.24 4.72 40.23
N LYS A 310 -5.55 4.96 39.11
CA LYS A 310 -4.33 5.78 39.00
C LYS A 310 -4.45 6.73 37.81
N PRO A 311 -5.05 7.92 37.99
CA PRO A 311 -5.24 8.90 36.91
C PRO A 311 -3.94 9.41 36.27
N PHE A 312 -2.84 9.36 37.02
CA PHE A 312 -1.50 9.77 36.58
C PHE A 312 -0.49 8.65 36.83
N PRO A 313 -0.50 7.58 36.02
CA PRO A 313 0.44 6.48 36.20
C PRO A 313 1.86 7.01 35.92
N GLN A 314 2.79 6.76 36.84
CA GLN A 314 4.21 7.04 36.59
C GLN A 314 4.69 6.27 35.36
N ARG A 315 5.74 6.76 34.70
CA ARG A 315 6.37 6.08 33.55
C ARG A 315 6.64 4.62 33.90
N ARG A 316 5.89 3.74 33.25
CA ARG A 316 6.11 2.30 33.31
C ARG A 316 7.31 1.96 32.44
N GLY A 317 8.34 1.43 33.06
CA GLY A 317 9.48 0.86 32.34
C GLY A 317 9.03 -0.30 31.45
N MET A 318 9.85 -0.63 30.45
CA MET A 318 9.61 -1.74 29.52
C MET A 318 9.26 -3.06 30.24
N GLN A 319 9.88 -3.34 31.39
CA GLN A 319 9.60 -4.54 32.20
C GLN A 319 8.14 -4.65 32.64
N HIS A 320 7.54 -3.56 33.13
CA HIS A 320 6.14 -3.57 33.53
C HIS A 320 5.20 -3.90 32.36
N ILE A 321 5.55 -3.48 31.14
CA ILE A 321 4.76 -3.78 29.94
C ILE A 321 4.80 -5.29 29.65
N TRP A 322 5.98 -5.91 29.77
CA TRP A 322 6.13 -7.36 29.61
C TRP A 322 5.42 -8.14 30.70
N ASP A 323 5.54 -7.74 31.97
CA ASP A 323 4.86 -8.39 33.10
C ASP A 323 3.33 -8.26 32.99
N ALA A 324 2.84 -7.14 32.45
CA ALA A 324 1.42 -6.97 32.14
C ALA A 324 0.97 -7.88 30.99
N ALA A 325 1.77 -7.97 29.92
CA ALA A 325 1.49 -8.86 28.80
C ALA A 325 1.51 -10.34 29.21
N GLU A 326 2.44 -10.75 30.08
CA GLU A 326 2.52 -12.11 30.59
C GLU A 326 1.29 -12.47 31.43
N ARG A 327 0.85 -11.57 32.32
CA ARG A 327 -0.40 -11.75 33.07
C ARG A 327 -1.61 -11.89 32.15
N ASP A 328 -1.67 -11.07 31.10
CA ASP A 328 -2.76 -11.11 30.12
C ASP A 328 -2.76 -12.45 29.36
N VAL A 329 -1.59 -12.97 28.95
CA VAL A 329 -1.45 -14.29 28.31
C VAL A 329 -1.93 -15.41 29.23
N ILE A 330 -1.58 -15.36 30.51
CA ILE A 330 -2.04 -16.32 31.52
C ILE A 330 -3.57 -16.25 31.68
N GLN A 331 -4.13 -15.04 31.76
CA GLN A 331 -5.56 -14.82 31.92
C GLN A 331 -6.38 -15.26 30.70
N GLN A 332 -5.79 -15.19 29.50
CA GLN A 332 -6.39 -15.68 28.25
C GLN A 332 -6.25 -17.21 28.05
N GLY A 333 -5.68 -17.94 29.03
CA GLY A 333 -5.52 -19.39 28.96
C GLY A 333 -4.39 -19.85 28.03
N GLY A 334 -3.48 -18.95 27.66
CA GLY A 334 -2.26 -19.23 26.90
C GLY A 334 -1.13 -19.70 27.82
N GLY A 335 -1.38 -20.67 28.70
CA GLY A 335 -0.31 -21.33 29.46
C GLY A 335 0.50 -22.24 28.53
N ALA A 336 1.83 -22.09 28.58
CA ALA A 336 2.80 -22.92 27.86
C ALA A 336 2.67 -24.42 28.18
#